data_AF-A0A2G2QKS2-F1
#
_entry.id   AF-A0A2G2QKS2-F1
#
_cell.length_a   1.000
_cell.length_b   1.000
_cell.length_c   1.000
_cell.angle_alpha   90.00
_cell.angle_beta   90.00
_cell.angle_gamma   90.00
#
_symmetry.space_group_name_H-M   'P 1'
#
loop_
_entity.id
_entity.type
_entity.pdbx_description
1 polymer ?
#
loop_
_entity_poly.entity_id
_entity_poly.type
_entity_poly.pdbx_seq_one_letter_code
_entity_poly.pdbx_strand_id
1 'polypeptide(L)'
;MYPLHLLMALMLTVLSTHALAYGSTSSSKKACSKPTLTNITPAALTEVLPESQFSFQTSSSTLLSSIQVVANKLPVEITISEMTNGYIVTGKLPAAIKKKYVRVDVSASTINRCNGVDGWLLKMKEQPSAD
;
A
#
# COMPACT_ATOMS: atom_id res chain seq x y z
N MET A 1 -5.90 18.74 63.65
CA MET A 1 -4.84 18.96 62.63
C MET A 1 -4.56 17.63 61.94
N TYR A 2 -4.53 17.60 60.60
CA TYR A 2 -4.17 16.49 59.70
C TYR A 2 -5.21 15.52 59.05
N PRO A 3 -6.55 15.55 59.22
CA PRO A 3 -7.38 14.61 58.47
C PRO A 3 -7.69 15.09 57.03
N LEU A 4 -7.74 16.41 56.79
CA LEU A 4 -8.15 16.97 55.50
C LEU A 4 -7.04 16.92 54.44
N HIS A 5 -5.77 17.05 54.84
CA HIS A 5 -4.63 16.94 53.92
C HIS A 5 -4.34 15.49 53.51
N LEU A 6 -4.69 14.50 54.34
CA LEU A 6 -4.55 13.08 54.00
C LEU A 6 -5.57 12.64 52.93
N LEU A 7 -6.78 13.22 52.97
CA LEU A 7 -7.85 13.00 52.00
C LEU A 7 -7.53 13.58 50.61
N MET A 8 -6.81 14.70 50.55
CA MET A 8 -6.44 15.32 49.27
C MET A 8 -5.27 14.61 48.59
N ALA A 9 -4.38 13.97 49.35
CA ALA A 9 -3.28 13.17 48.82
C ALA A 9 -3.74 11.81 48.25
N LEU A 10 -4.84 11.24 48.76
CA LEU A 10 -5.36 9.94 48.30
C LEU A 10 -6.12 10.01 46.96
N MET A 11 -6.64 11.19 46.60
CA MET A 11 -7.41 11.36 45.35
C MET A 11 -6.54 11.53 44.09
N LEU A 12 -5.22 11.75 44.24
CA LEU A 12 -4.33 12.00 43.09
C LEU A 12 -3.63 10.75 42.54
N THR A 13 -3.81 9.58 43.15
CA THR A 13 -3.15 8.32 42.73
C THR A 13 -4.02 7.40 41.87
N VAL A 14 -5.25 7.80 41.52
CA VAL A 14 -6.22 6.93 40.81
C VAL A 14 -6.25 7.16 39.29
N LEU A 15 -5.33 7.95 38.72
CA LEU A 15 -5.30 8.25 37.27
C LEU A 15 -4.20 7.51 36.48
N SER A 16 -3.46 6.58 37.07
CA SER A 16 -2.27 5.96 36.46
C SER A 16 -2.42 4.51 35.97
N THR A 17 -3.64 4.01 35.73
CA THR A 17 -3.85 2.64 35.21
C THR A 17 -4.73 2.58 33.96
N HIS A 18 -4.41 3.40 32.96
CA HIS A 18 -4.73 3.09 31.57
C HIS A 18 -3.45 3.01 30.73
N ALA A 19 -2.53 2.14 31.17
CA ALA A 19 -1.71 1.44 30.20
C ALA A 19 -2.69 0.64 29.35
N LEU A 20 -3.04 1.17 28.18
CA LEU A 20 -3.65 0.39 27.11
C LEU A 20 -2.70 -0.78 26.88
N ALA A 21 -3.01 -1.91 27.49
CA ALA A 21 -2.63 -3.19 26.97
C ALA A 21 -3.13 -3.17 25.53
N TYR A 22 -2.22 -2.84 24.60
CA TYR A 22 -2.43 -2.99 23.18
C TYR A 22 -2.58 -4.49 22.98
N GLY A 23 -3.82 -4.94 23.15
CA GLY A 23 -4.23 -6.32 23.10
C GLY A 23 -3.95 -6.84 21.71
N SER A 24 -2.74 -7.32 21.49
CA SER A 24 -2.50 -8.34 20.49
C SER A 24 -2.98 -9.66 21.08
N THR A 25 -4.28 -9.77 21.29
CA THR A 25 -4.94 -11.07 21.17
C THR A 25 -4.86 -11.41 19.68
N SER A 26 -3.67 -11.85 19.25
CA SER A 26 -3.51 -12.54 17.98
C SER A 26 -4.17 -13.89 18.16
N SER A 27 -5.50 -13.87 18.04
CA SER A 27 -6.28 -15.00 17.57
C SER A 27 -5.46 -15.66 16.48
N SER A 28 -5.29 -16.97 16.58
CA SER A 28 -4.76 -17.89 15.58
C SER A 28 -5.65 -17.93 14.32
N LYS A 29 -6.04 -16.76 13.80
CA LYS A 29 -6.59 -16.61 12.46
C LYS A 29 -5.47 -17.04 11.54
N LYS A 30 -5.70 -18.09 10.75
CA LYS A 30 -4.83 -18.50 9.64
C LYS A 30 -4.24 -17.24 8.99
N ALA A 31 -2.91 -17.15 8.96
CA ALA A 31 -2.21 -16.06 8.32
C ALA A 31 -2.73 -15.95 6.88
N CYS A 32 -3.41 -14.84 6.61
CA CYS A 32 -4.04 -14.57 5.33
C CYS A 32 -2.94 -14.21 4.33
N SER A 33 -2.73 -15.06 3.32
CA SER A 33 -1.77 -14.83 2.25
C SER A 33 -2.29 -13.73 1.33
N LYS A 34 -1.73 -12.53 1.49
CA LYS A 34 -2.04 -11.37 0.65
C LYS A 34 -1.47 -11.55 -0.77
N PRO A 35 -2.04 -10.88 -1.78
CA PRO A 35 -1.39 -10.74 -3.08
C PRO A 35 0.00 -10.15 -2.90
N THR A 36 0.99 -10.72 -3.58
CA THR A 36 2.37 -10.23 -3.56
C THR A 36 2.66 -9.42 -4.81
N LEU A 37 3.52 -8.42 -4.68
CA LEU A 37 4.03 -7.63 -5.79
C LEU A 37 5.52 -7.92 -5.98
N THR A 38 5.92 -8.49 -7.11
CA THR A 38 7.32 -8.85 -7.41
C THR A 38 7.71 -8.46 -8.83
N ASN A 39 8.99 -8.60 -9.19
CA ASN A 39 9.51 -8.33 -10.54
C ASN A 39 9.09 -6.95 -11.09
N ILE A 40 9.08 -5.95 -10.21
CA ILE A 40 8.65 -4.59 -10.52
C ILE A 40 9.62 -3.96 -11.51
N THR A 41 9.10 -3.47 -12.62
CA THR A 41 9.84 -2.74 -13.64
C THR A 41 9.02 -1.52 -14.08
N PRO A 42 9.59 -0.30 -14.10
CA PRO A 42 10.92 0.07 -13.62
C PRO A 42 11.03 -0.06 -12.09
N ALA A 43 12.25 -0.28 -11.59
CA ALA A 43 12.49 -0.41 -10.16
C ALA A 43 12.11 0.88 -9.39
N ALA A 44 11.89 0.76 -8.09
CA ALA A 44 11.57 1.91 -7.24
C ALA A 44 12.61 3.03 -7.38
N LEU A 45 12.13 4.27 -7.41
CA LEU A 45 12.88 5.52 -7.56
C LEU A 45 13.61 5.69 -8.90
N THR A 46 13.35 4.81 -9.87
CA THR A 46 13.86 4.96 -11.25
C THR A 46 13.26 6.21 -11.90
N GLU A 47 14.08 6.88 -12.69
CA GLU A 47 13.67 8.02 -13.48
C GLU A 47 13.04 7.58 -14.81
N VAL A 48 11.81 8.02 -15.06
CA VAL A 48 10.99 7.61 -16.19
C VAL A 48 10.40 8.81 -16.91
N LEU A 49 10.13 8.67 -18.20
CA LEU A 49 9.36 9.67 -18.94
C LEU A 49 7.88 9.55 -18.56
N PRO A 50 7.08 10.62 -18.72
CA PRO A 50 5.63 10.51 -18.82
C PRO A 50 5.25 9.45 -19.85
N GLU A 51 4.13 8.78 -19.63
CA GLU A 51 3.69 7.73 -20.54
C GLU A 51 4.61 6.50 -20.61
N SER A 52 5.59 6.38 -19.70
CA SER A 52 6.40 5.16 -19.61
C SER A 52 5.55 3.96 -19.23
N GLN A 53 5.90 2.82 -19.81
CA GLN A 53 5.31 1.53 -19.42
C GLN A 53 5.86 1.08 -18.08
N PHE A 54 5.05 0.33 -17.35
CA PHE A 54 5.46 -0.40 -16.16
C PHE A 54 4.89 -1.82 -16.17
N SER A 55 5.50 -2.69 -15.39
CA SER A 55 5.07 -4.05 -15.18
C SER A 55 5.40 -4.54 -13.78
N PHE A 56 4.63 -5.52 -13.33
CA PHE A 56 4.90 -6.27 -12.12
C PHE A 56 4.28 -7.66 -12.19
N GLN A 57 4.75 -8.56 -11.36
CA GLN A 57 4.18 -9.89 -11.19
C GLN A 57 3.37 -9.97 -9.89
N THR A 58 2.23 -10.65 -9.97
CA THR A 58 1.40 -11.02 -8.82
C THR A 58 1.43 -12.52 -8.56
N SER A 59 1.13 -12.94 -7.33
CA SER A 59 0.99 -14.37 -7.00
C SER A 59 -0.20 -15.00 -7.71
N SER A 60 -0.12 -16.31 -7.99
CA SER A 60 -1.19 -17.09 -8.62
C SER A 60 -2.51 -17.09 -7.84
N SER A 61 -2.47 -16.86 -6.52
CA SER A 61 -3.66 -16.75 -5.68
C SER A 61 -4.46 -15.45 -5.84
N THR A 62 -3.92 -14.48 -6.59
CA THR A 62 -4.54 -13.17 -6.83
C THR A 62 -5.76 -13.32 -7.73
N LEU A 63 -6.87 -12.70 -7.34
CA LEU A 63 -8.09 -12.65 -8.16
C LEU A 63 -7.93 -11.56 -9.21
N LEU A 64 -7.85 -11.94 -10.49
CA LEU A 64 -7.57 -11.02 -11.61
C LEU A 64 -8.54 -9.83 -11.68
N SER A 65 -9.84 -10.09 -11.49
CA SER A 65 -10.88 -9.06 -11.54
C SER A 65 -10.82 -8.05 -10.39
N SER A 66 -9.99 -8.30 -9.38
CA SER A 66 -9.81 -7.39 -8.23
C SER A 66 -8.61 -6.46 -8.35
N ILE A 67 -7.75 -6.69 -9.35
CA ILE A 67 -6.53 -5.90 -9.52
C ILE A 67 -6.90 -4.50 -9.99
N GLN A 68 -6.53 -3.50 -9.20
CA GLN A 68 -6.68 -2.09 -9.53
C GLN A 68 -5.34 -1.40 -9.40
N VAL A 69 -4.99 -0.63 -10.42
CA VAL A 69 -3.74 0.15 -10.45
C VAL A 69 -4.08 1.63 -10.61
N VAL A 70 -3.46 2.44 -9.75
CA VAL A 70 -3.67 3.88 -9.71
C VAL A 70 -2.29 4.56 -9.68
N ALA A 71 -2.06 5.50 -10.59
CA ALA A 71 -0.84 6.31 -10.61
C ALA A 71 -1.18 7.74 -10.21
N ASN A 72 -0.67 8.20 -9.06
CA ASN A 72 -0.94 9.55 -8.53
C ASN A 72 -2.45 9.91 -8.53
N LYS A 73 -3.28 8.99 -8.01
CA LYS A 73 -4.75 9.08 -7.93
C LYS A 73 -5.50 9.02 -9.28
N LEU A 74 -4.80 8.77 -10.38
CA LEU A 74 -5.42 8.54 -11.68
C LEU A 74 -5.49 7.03 -11.95
N PRO A 75 -6.66 6.48 -12.32
CA PRO A 75 -6.76 5.08 -12.68
C PRO A 75 -5.89 4.79 -13.91
N VAL A 76 -5.32 3.59 -13.94
CA VAL A 76 -4.47 3.13 -15.03
C VAL A 76 -5.10 1.92 -15.69
N GLU A 77 -5.17 1.95 -17.01
CA GLU A 77 -5.52 0.77 -17.80
C GLU A 77 -4.39 -0.25 -17.76
N ILE A 78 -4.75 -1.50 -17.49
CA ILE A 78 -3.81 -2.61 -17.34
C ILE A 78 -4.11 -3.75 -18.30
N THR A 79 -3.07 -4.44 -18.70
CA THR A 79 -3.15 -5.73 -19.41
C THR A 79 -2.55 -6.81 -18.54
N ILE A 80 -3.24 -7.96 -18.47
CA ILE A 80 -2.85 -9.09 -17.63
C ILE A 80 -2.53 -10.28 -18.52
N SER A 81 -1.38 -10.89 -18.30
CA SER A 81 -0.93 -12.11 -18.98
C SER A 81 -0.62 -13.20 -17.96
N GLU A 82 -1.06 -14.43 -18.23
CA GLU A 82 -0.78 -15.59 -17.40
C GLU A 82 0.68 -16.04 -17.51
N MET A 83 1.25 -16.47 -16.40
CA MET A 83 2.59 -17.04 -16.30
C MET A 83 2.56 -18.26 -15.36
N THR A 84 3.53 -19.17 -15.48
CA THR A 84 3.58 -20.41 -14.68
C THR A 84 3.44 -20.17 -13.17
N ASN A 85 3.95 -19.04 -12.66
CA ASN A 85 3.98 -18.72 -11.22
C ASN A 85 3.18 -17.47 -10.87
N GLY A 86 2.10 -17.19 -11.59
CA GLY A 86 1.20 -16.07 -11.31
C GLY A 86 0.88 -15.25 -12.55
N TYR A 87 0.75 -13.94 -12.40
CA TYR A 87 0.30 -13.09 -13.49
C TYR A 87 1.22 -11.90 -13.66
N ILE A 88 1.59 -11.62 -14.91
CA ILE A 88 2.29 -10.39 -15.28
C ILE A 88 1.23 -9.34 -15.57
N VAL A 89 1.29 -8.23 -14.85
CA VAL A 89 0.45 -7.06 -15.08
C VAL A 89 1.31 -5.99 -15.70
N THR A 90 0.83 -5.40 -16.78
CA THR A 90 1.48 -4.29 -17.49
C THR A 90 0.54 -3.11 -17.58
N GLY A 91 1.08 -1.90 -17.60
CA GLY A 91 0.31 -0.68 -17.74
C GLY A 91 1.17 0.49 -18.20
N LYS A 92 0.54 1.64 -18.42
CA LYS A 92 1.21 2.86 -18.88
C LYS A 92 0.88 4.01 -17.94
N LEU A 93 1.88 4.82 -17.60
CA LEU A 93 1.64 6.02 -16.77
C LEU A 93 0.74 7.01 -17.53
N PRO A 94 -0.32 7.56 -16.91
CA PRO A 94 -1.16 8.57 -17.55
C PRO A 94 -0.39 9.83 -17.92
N ALA A 95 -0.62 10.37 -19.12
CA ALA A 95 0.01 11.60 -19.62
C ALA A 95 -0.30 12.84 -18.78
N ALA A 96 -1.43 12.84 -18.06
CA ALA A 96 -1.86 13.96 -17.23
C ALA A 96 -0.99 14.19 -15.98
N ILE A 97 -0.02 13.32 -15.70
CA ILE A 97 0.81 13.40 -14.49
C ILE A 97 1.95 14.39 -14.69
N LYS A 98 1.83 15.55 -14.01
CA LYS A 98 2.83 16.64 -14.01
C LYS A 98 3.69 16.70 -12.73
N LYS A 99 3.73 15.62 -11.96
CA LYS A 99 4.43 15.57 -10.67
C LYS A 99 5.86 15.06 -10.85
N LYS A 100 6.81 15.59 -10.09
CA LYS A 100 8.21 15.11 -10.06
C LYS A 100 8.34 13.67 -9.57
N TYR A 101 7.44 13.25 -8.69
CA TYR A 101 7.38 11.88 -8.18
C TYR A 101 5.97 11.32 -8.36
N VAL A 102 5.89 10.05 -8.75
CA VAL A 102 4.65 9.36 -9.03
C VAL A 102 4.62 8.06 -8.28
N ARG A 103 3.61 7.89 -7.44
CA ARG A 103 3.35 6.62 -6.77
C ARG A 103 2.41 5.80 -7.64
N VAL A 104 2.84 4.58 -7.95
CA VAL A 104 1.99 3.54 -8.53
C VAL A 104 1.49 2.69 -7.37
N ASP A 105 0.20 2.83 -7.08
CA ASP A 105 -0.52 2.05 -6.07
C ASP A 105 -1.23 0.88 -6.75
N VAL A 106 -1.06 -0.30 -6.17
CA VAL A 106 -1.69 -1.55 -6.60
C VAL A 106 -2.52 -2.08 -5.45
N SER A 107 -3.80 -2.31 -5.71
CA SER A 107 -4.67 -3.01 -4.76
C SER A 107 -5.25 -4.24 -5.42
N ALA A 108 -5.32 -5.33 -4.65
CA ALA A 108 -5.88 -6.59 -5.13
C ALA A 108 -6.38 -7.44 -3.96
N SER A 109 -7.19 -8.44 -4.27
CA SER A 109 -7.69 -9.44 -3.33
C SER A 109 -7.32 -10.84 -3.82
N THR A 110 -7.20 -11.80 -2.90
CA THR A 110 -7.17 -13.22 -3.27
C THR A 110 -8.58 -13.82 -3.26
N ILE A 111 -8.71 -15.03 -3.79
CA ILE A 111 -9.95 -15.83 -3.75
C ILE A 111 -10.48 -15.97 -2.31
N ASN A 112 -9.58 -16.03 -1.32
CA ASN A 112 -9.92 -16.13 0.10
C ASN A 112 -10.20 -14.77 0.76
N ARG A 113 -10.47 -13.72 -0.03
CA ARG A 113 -10.74 -12.34 0.41
C ARG A 113 -9.62 -11.71 1.24
N CYS A 114 -8.38 -12.10 0.96
CA CYS A 114 -7.21 -11.43 1.51
C CYS A 114 -6.90 -10.18 0.68
N ASN A 115 -7.17 -9.00 1.24
CA ASN A 115 -6.87 -7.74 0.58
C ASN A 115 -5.40 -7.34 0.80
N GLY A 116 -4.73 -6.97 -0.29
CA GLY A 116 -3.39 -6.41 -0.30
C GLY A 116 -3.41 -5.05 -0.99
N VAL A 117 -2.66 -4.11 -0.41
CA VAL A 117 -2.32 -2.85 -1.05
C VAL A 117 -0.81 -2.75 -0.97
N ASP A 118 -0.19 -2.48 -2.11
CA ASP A 118 1.24 -2.28 -2.24
C ASP A 118 1.50 -1.21 -3.31
N GLY A 119 2.75 -0.83 -3.52
CA GLY A 119 3.10 0.12 -4.55
C GLY A 119 4.54 0.59 -4.47
N TRP A 120 4.96 1.33 -5.49
CA TRP A 120 6.29 1.89 -5.55
C TRP A 120 6.27 3.30 -6.10
N LEU A 121 7.35 4.04 -5.83
CA LEU A 121 7.53 5.41 -6.25
C LEU A 121 8.45 5.46 -7.47
N LEU A 122 8.11 6.28 -8.46
CA LEU A 122 8.94 6.60 -9.62
C LEU A 122 9.29 8.08 -9.62
N LYS A 123 10.44 8.43 -10.23
CA LYS A 123 10.83 9.81 -10.50
C LYS A 123 10.44 10.14 -11.93
N MET A 124 9.81 11.28 -12.16
CA MET A 124 9.49 11.74 -13.51
C MET A 124 10.62 12.59 -14.03
N LYS A 125 11.10 12.28 -15.23
CA LYS A 125 11.85 13.23 -16.06
C LYS A 125 10.93 14.37 -16.43
N GLU A 126 11.49 15.57 -16.39
CA GLU A 126 10.81 16.76 -16.89
C GLU A 126 10.59 16.57 -18.40
N GLN A 127 9.33 16.61 -18.85
CA GLN A 127 9.04 16.66 -20.27
C GLN A 127 9.39 18.05 -20.78
N PRO A 128 10.11 18.18 -21.91
CA PRO A 128 10.15 19.46 -22.61
C PRO A 128 8.70 19.79 -22.99
N SER A 129 8.17 20.89 -22.46
CA SER A 129 6.93 21.45 -22.94
C SER A 129 7.12 21.81 -24.41
N ALA A 130 6.35 21.19 -25.30
CA ALA A 130 6.18 21.72 -26.64
C ALA A 130 5.34 23.00 -26.51
N ASP A 131 6.05 24.14 -26.41
CA ASP A 131 5.50 25.48 -26.67
C ASP A 131 5.33 25.71 -28.18
#